data_AF-A0A9E6Z4M4-F1
#
_entry.id   AF-A0A9E6Z4M4-F1
#
_cell.length_a   1.000
_cell.length_b   1.000
_cell.length_c   1.000
_cell.angle_alpha   90.00
_cell.angle_beta   90.00
_cell.angle_gamma   90.00
#
_symmetry.space_group_name_H-M   'P 1'
#
loop_
_entity.id
_entity.type
_entity.pdbx_description
1 polymer ?
#
loop_
_entity_poly.entity_id
_entity_poly.type
_entity_poly.pdbx_seq_one_letter_code
_entity_poly.pdbx_strand_id
1 'polypeptide(L)'
;MANPKKTPLVLCILDGWGHTKTTQHNAIFAAKTPTWDRWTKTYPEILLDASGPSVGLPQNQMGNSEVGHTTLGTGRVVLQDLPRIHAAIQRNELEDNTSLKACFKKLKDTNKTCHIMGLFSEGGVHSHQEHYVALATLAAKAGISVKLHLFLDGRDTPPKSAVAEMKALDGLLKKYSNVSIASIMGRFYAMDRDKRWDRTDAAYHAMVCGDALHFDTPQKTIEACYKDDKQMNLSPSCCHGLRRHGRWRCLHHGELSGRSRAPNLARFHR
;
A
#
# COMPACT_ATOMS: atom_id res chain seq x y z
N MET A 1 11.10 19.27 -53.92
CA MET A 1 11.25 17.82 -53.68
C MET A 1 9.98 17.35 -52.97
N ALA A 2 9.28 16.33 -53.48
CA ALA A 2 8.05 15.83 -52.87
C ALA A 2 8.35 15.17 -51.52
N ASN A 3 7.60 15.55 -50.49
CA ASN A 3 7.72 14.99 -49.14
C ASN A 3 7.36 13.50 -49.20
N PRO A 4 8.20 12.56 -48.74
CA PRO A 4 7.89 11.13 -48.82
C PRO A 4 6.56 10.83 -48.13
N LYS A 5 5.63 10.22 -48.86
CA LYS A 5 4.31 9.85 -48.36
C LYS A 5 4.49 8.79 -47.27
N LYS A 6 4.26 9.16 -46.01
CA LYS A 6 4.37 8.24 -44.87
C LYS A 6 3.27 7.20 -44.96
N THR A 7 3.64 5.92 -44.98
CA THR A 7 2.68 4.82 -44.83
C THR A 7 2.38 4.63 -43.33
N PRO A 8 1.11 4.72 -42.89
CA PRO A 8 0.79 4.57 -41.48
C PRO A 8 0.92 3.11 -41.02
N LEU A 9 1.54 2.91 -39.85
CA LEU A 9 1.49 1.67 -39.10
C LEU A 9 0.51 1.86 -37.94
N VAL A 10 -0.48 0.97 -37.82
CA VAL A 10 -1.56 1.09 -36.82
C VAL A 10 -1.60 -0.14 -35.94
N LEU A 11 -1.47 0.05 -34.62
CA LEU A 11 -1.84 -0.93 -33.61
C LEU A 11 -3.29 -0.67 -33.18
N CYS A 12 -4.19 -1.61 -33.45
CA CYS A 12 -5.59 -1.52 -33.05
C CYS A 12 -5.84 -2.47 -31.87
N ILE A 13 -6.29 -1.93 -30.73
CA ILE A 13 -6.57 -2.69 -29.51
C ILE A 13 -8.09 -2.77 -29.35
N LEU A 14 -8.65 -3.98 -29.41
CA LEU A 14 -10.04 -4.25 -29.08
C LEU A 14 -10.11 -4.63 -27.60
N ASP A 15 -10.39 -3.67 -26.72
CA ASP A 15 -10.40 -3.91 -25.27
C ASP A 15 -11.52 -4.90 -24.88
N GLY A 16 -11.18 -5.89 -24.07
CA GLY A 16 -12.09 -6.99 -23.71
C GLY A 16 -12.34 -8.03 -24.81
N TRP A 17 -11.60 -8.03 -25.91
CA TRP A 17 -11.77 -8.98 -27.02
C TRP A 17 -10.91 -10.24 -26.88
N GLY A 18 -11.43 -11.25 -26.20
CA GLY A 18 -10.73 -12.53 -25.97
C GLY A 18 -11.05 -13.64 -26.98
N HIS A 19 -10.24 -14.70 -26.98
CA HIS A 19 -10.49 -15.93 -27.74
C HIS A 19 -10.85 -17.09 -26.79
N THR A 20 -11.92 -17.80 -27.10
CA THR A 20 -12.30 -19.06 -26.42
C THR A 20 -12.95 -20.02 -27.41
N LYS A 21 -12.76 -21.32 -27.20
CA LYS A 21 -13.44 -22.38 -27.98
C LYS A 21 -14.91 -22.55 -27.57
N THR A 22 -15.29 -22.04 -26.40
CA THR A 22 -16.66 -22.12 -25.90
C THR A 22 -17.55 -21.10 -26.60
N THR A 23 -18.64 -21.57 -27.18
CA THR A 23 -19.64 -20.72 -27.87
C THR A 23 -20.78 -20.28 -26.95
N GLN A 24 -21.00 -21.02 -25.86
CA GLN A 24 -22.00 -20.69 -24.86
C GLN A 24 -21.62 -19.40 -24.11
N HIS A 25 -22.57 -18.47 -24.00
CA HIS A 25 -22.38 -17.16 -23.35
C HIS A 25 -21.23 -16.31 -23.96
N ASN A 26 -20.86 -16.57 -25.22
CA ASN A 26 -19.78 -15.87 -25.91
C ASN A 26 -20.34 -14.79 -26.86
N ALA A 27 -20.28 -13.53 -26.43
CA ALA A 27 -20.78 -12.40 -27.21
C ALA A 27 -19.99 -12.18 -28.51
N ILE A 28 -18.67 -12.46 -28.52
CA ILE A 28 -17.82 -12.31 -29.70
C ILE A 28 -18.23 -13.31 -30.78
N PHE A 29 -18.47 -14.57 -30.40
CA PHE A 29 -18.94 -15.61 -31.31
C PHE A 29 -20.35 -15.34 -31.85
N ALA A 30 -21.25 -14.80 -31.02
CA ALA A 30 -22.62 -14.51 -31.41
C ALA A 30 -22.76 -13.26 -32.30
N ALA A 31 -21.75 -12.38 -32.30
CA ALA A 31 -21.77 -11.14 -33.06
C ALA A 31 -21.55 -11.38 -34.57
N LYS A 32 -22.12 -10.49 -35.40
CA LYS A 32 -21.83 -10.46 -36.84
C LYS A 32 -20.59 -9.60 -37.09
N THR A 33 -19.45 -10.22 -37.35
CA THR A 33 -18.14 -9.55 -37.40
C THR A 33 -17.47 -9.67 -38.77
N PRO A 34 -18.13 -9.33 -39.90
CA PRO A 34 -17.65 -9.66 -41.25
C PRO A 34 -16.26 -9.10 -41.58
N THR A 35 -15.90 -7.94 -41.02
CA THR A 35 -14.56 -7.36 -41.19
C THR A 35 -13.49 -8.18 -40.46
N TRP A 36 -13.75 -8.54 -39.20
CA TRP A 36 -12.85 -9.36 -38.39
C TRP A 36 -12.72 -10.77 -38.99
N ASP A 37 -13.84 -11.39 -39.37
CA ASP A 37 -13.89 -12.72 -39.98
C ASP A 37 -13.11 -12.79 -41.29
N ARG A 38 -13.14 -11.70 -42.07
CA ARG A 38 -12.32 -11.59 -43.29
C ARG A 38 -10.85 -11.47 -42.94
N TRP A 39 -10.48 -10.69 -41.93
CA TRP A 39 -9.08 -10.49 -41.54
C TRP A 39 -8.44 -11.79 -41.04
N THR A 40 -9.10 -12.51 -40.14
CA THR A 40 -8.61 -13.78 -39.59
C THR A 40 -8.46 -14.88 -40.64
N LYS A 41 -9.26 -14.84 -41.71
CA LYS A 41 -9.14 -15.78 -42.86
C LYS A 41 -8.07 -15.41 -43.88
N THR A 42 -7.73 -14.13 -44.01
CA THR A 42 -6.92 -13.61 -45.13
C THR A 42 -5.49 -13.27 -44.71
N TYR A 43 -5.26 -12.88 -43.46
CA TYR A 43 -3.96 -12.44 -42.97
C TYR A 43 -3.40 -13.38 -41.90
N PRO A 44 -2.07 -13.39 -41.67
CA PRO A 44 -1.47 -14.17 -40.59
C PRO A 44 -2.03 -13.77 -39.22
N GLU A 45 -2.35 -14.78 -38.41
CA GLU A 45 -2.90 -14.62 -37.06
C GLU A 45 -2.10 -15.45 -36.05
N ILE A 46 -1.98 -14.95 -34.82
CA ILE A 46 -1.48 -15.67 -33.66
C ILE A 46 -2.24 -15.24 -32.40
N LEU A 47 -2.39 -16.15 -31.44
CA LEU A 47 -2.92 -15.85 -30.12
C LEU A 47 -1.79 -15.53 -29.14
N LEU A 48 -2.02 -14.53 -28.28
CA LEU A 48 -1.09 -14.11 -27.24
C LEU A 48 -1.72 -14.29 -25.86
N ASP A 49 -0.93 -14.70 -24.88
CA ASP A 49 -1.36 -14.72 -23.49
C ASP A 49 -1.43 -13.29 -22.93
N ALA A 50 -2.64 -12.88 -22.52
CA ALA A 50 -2.91 -11.54 -22.00
C ALA A 50 -3.23 -11.53 -20.48
N SER A 51 -2.85 -12.59 -19.75
CA SER A 51 -3.17 -12.77 -18.33
C SER A 51 -2.05 -13.52 -17.60
N GLY A 52 -2.09 -13.51 -16.27
CA GLY A 52 -1.13 -14.23 -15.45
C GLY A 52 0.33 -13.80 -15.67
N PRO A 53 1.30 -14.73 -15.50
CA PRO A 53 2.72 -14.39 -15.55
C PRO A 53 3.18 -13.79 -16.87
N SER A 54 2.52 -14.13 -17.98
CA SER A 54 2.82 -13.60 -19.33
C SER A 54 2.69 -12.07 -19.43
N VAL A 55 1.94 -11.45 -18.51
CA VAL A 55 1.79 -9.99 -18.40
C VAL A 55 2.20 -9.45 -17.02
N GLY A 56 2.91 -10.26 -16.22
CA GLY A 56 3.44 -9.83 -14.92
C GLY A 56 2.45 -9.93 -13.76
N LEU A 57 1.37 -10.69 -13.93
CA LEU A 57 0.38 -11.00 -12.90
C LEU A 57 0.64 -12.38 -12.25
N PRO A 58 0.15 -12.62 -11.03
CA PRO A 58 0.06 -13.95 -10.43
C PRO A 58 -0.61 -15.01 -11.31
N GLN A 59 -0.27 -16.29 -11.07
CA GLN A 59 -0.88 -17.42 -11.76
C GLN A 59 -2.42 -17.36 -11.67
N ASN A 60 -3.10 -17.59 -12.81
CA ASN A 60 -4.57 -17.59 -12.94
C ASN A 60 -5.26 -16.23 -12.71
N GLN A 61 -4.52 -15.14 -12.55
CA GLN A 61 -5.12 -13.82 -12.47
C GLN A 61 -5.45 -13.29 -13.87
N MET A 62 -6.71 -12.91 -14.07
CA MET A 62 -7.18 -12.26 -15.31
C MET A 62 -6.40 -10.96 -15.58
N GLY A 63 -6.11 -10.70 -16.86
CA GLY A 63 -5.56 -9.42 -17.30
C GLY A 63 -6.54 -8.26 -17.13
N ASN A 64 -6.02 -7.04 -17.23
CA ASN A 64 -6.83 -5.82 -17.24
C ASN A 64 -6.20 -4.79 -18.18
N SER A 65 -6.94 -3.71 -18.47
CA SER A 65 -6.51 -2.69 -19.42
C SER A 65 -5.17 -2.05 -19.03
N GLU A 66 -4.93 -1.74 -17.76
CA GLU A 66 -3.68 -1.10 -17.31
C GLU A 66 -2.46 -1.99 -17.56
N VAL A 67 -2.53 -3.25 -17.12
CA VAL A 67 -1.45 -4.23 -17.29
C VAL A 67 -1.22 -4.54 -18.77
N GLY A 68 -2.30 -4.71 -19.54
CA GLY A 68 -2.24 -5.00 -20.97
C GLY A 68 -1.59 -3.88 -21.78
N HIS A 69 -2.06 -2.64 -21.61
CA HIS A 69 -1.51 -1.48 -22.32
C HIS A 69 -0.06 -1.21 -21.91
N THR A 70 0.28 -1.41 -20.64
CA THR A 70 1.67 -1.27 -20.16
C THR A 70 2.59 -2.30 -20.80
N THR A 71 2.16 -3.56 -20.86
CA THR A 71 2.94 -4.64 -21.49
C THR A 71 3.13 -4.40 -23.00
N LEU A 72 2.06 -4.02 -23.72
CA LEU A 72 2.11 -3.69 -25.14
C LEU A 72 3.02 -2.47 -25.41
N GLY A 73 2.87 -1.40 -24.63
CA GLY A 73 3.62 -0.17 -24.84
C GLY A 73 5.10 -0.30 -24.47
N THR A 74 5.44 -1.16 -23.52
CA THR A 74 6.84 -1.36 -23.08
C THR A 74 7.55 -2.47 -23.84
N GLY A 75 6.82 -3.37 -24.52
CA GLY A 75 7.40 -4.50 -25.25
C GLY A 75 8.07 -5.54 -24.34
N ARG A 76 7.72 -5.58 -23.04
CA ARG A 76 8.25 -6.54 -22.06
C ARG A 76 7.22 -6.81 -20.96
N VAL A 77 7.40 -7.94 -20.29
CA VAL A 77 6.61 -8.28 -19.10
C VAL A 77 6.94 -7.28 -17.98
N VAL A 78 5.92 -6.53 -17.54
CA VAL A 78 6.06 -5.59 -16.43
C VAL A 78 5.50 -6.23 -15.17
N LEU A 79 6.41 -6.77 -14.36
CA LEU A 79 6.09 -7.24 -13.02
C LEU A 79 5.49 -6.09 -12.22
N GLN A 80 4.27 -6.28 -11.74
CA GLN A 80 3.62 -5.36 -10.82
C GLN A 80 4.44 -5.24 -9.52
N ASP A 81 4.33 -4.13 -8.82
CA ASP A 81 5.20 -3.87 -7.67
C ASP A 81 5.05 -4.91 -6.55
N LEU A 82 3.83 -5.38 -6.28
CA LEU A 82 3.58 -6.42 -5.27
C LEU A 82 4.36 -7.73 -5.55
N PRO A 83 4.22 -8.40 -6.73
CA PRO A 83 4.98 -9.60 -7.04
C PRO A 83 6.48 -9.32 -7.22
N ARG A 84 6.87 -8.14 -7.73
CA ARG A 84 8.27 -7.73 -7.84
C ARG A 84 8.95 -7.68 -6.47
N ILE A 85 8.32 -7.06 -5.48
CA ILE A 85 8.85 -6.95 -4.11
C ILE A 85 8.80 -8.31 -3.40
N HIS A 86 7.75 -9.12 -3.60
CA HIS A 86 7.71 -10.50 -3.08
C HIS A 86 8.90 -11.34 -3.58
N ALA A 87 9.17 -11.30 -4.89
CA ALA A 87 10.31 -12.02 -5.47
C ALA A 87 11.64 -11.53 -4.89
N ALA A 88 11.81 -10.22 -4.71
CA ALA A 88 13.01 -9.65 -4.10
C ALA A 88 13.19 -10.10 -2.64
N ILE A 89 12.10 -10.23 -1.87
CA ILE A 89 12.14 -10.78 -0.50
C ILE A 89 12.54 -12.25 -0.51
N GLN A 90 11.91 -13.08 -1.34
CA GLN A 90 12.19 -14.52 -1.44
C GLN A 90 13.63 -14.81 -1.85
N ARG A 91 14.23 -13.93 -2.66
CA ARG A 91 15.63 -14.03 -3.12
C ARG A 91 16.63 -13.31 -2.22
N ASN A 92 16.19 -12.74 -1.10
CA ASN A 92 16.99 -11.90 -0.19
C ASN A 92 17.66 -10.68 -0.84
N GLU A 93 17.16 -10.22 -2.00
CA GLU A 93 17.71 -9.10 -2.76
C GLU A 93 17.50 -7.75 -2.06
N LEU A 94 16.57 -7.66 -1.11
CA LEU A 94 16.36 -6.43 -0.33
C LEU A 94 17.58 -6.04 0.50
N GLU A 95 18.40 -7.00 0.94
CA GLU A 95 19.64 -6.72 1.68
C GLU A 95 20.63 -5.93 0.84
N ASP A 96 20.59 -6.11 -0.50
CA ASP A 96 21.47 -5.46 -1.46
C ASP A 96 20.94 -4.16 -2.06
N ASN A 97 19.70 -3.79 -1.72
CA ASN A 97 19.09 -2.56 -2.22
C ASN A 97 19.91 -1.33 -1.78
N THR A 98 20.43 -0.57 -2.75
CA THR A 98 21.31 0.58 -2.52
C THR A 98 20.65 1.68 -1.68
N SER A 99 19.35 1.90 -1.85
CA SER A 99 18.60 2.90 -1.08
C SER A 99 18.41 2.47 0.37
N LEU A 100 18.10 1.19 0.62
CA LEU A 100 18.03 0.64 1.97
C LEU A 100 19.40 0.67 2.67
N LYS A 101 20.47 0.26 1.98
CA LYS A 101 21.85 0.34 2.50
C LYS A 101 22.22 1.76 2.90
N ALA A 102 21.95 2.75 2.04
CA ALA A 102 22.23 4.16 2.32
C ALA A 102 21.42 4.67 3.52
N CYS A 103 20.14 4.33 3.60
CA CYS A 103 19.27 4.68 4.73
C CYS A 103 19.78 4.08 6.04
N PHE A 104 20.08 2.78 6.06
CA PHE A 104 20.57 2.09 7.25
C PHE A 104 21.94 2.60 7.69
N LYS A 105 22.85 2.88 6.75
CA LYS A 105 24.13 3.51 7.06
C LYS A 105 23.92 4.84 7.79
N LYS A 106 23.08 5.72 7.24
CA LYS A 106 22.79 7.03 7.85
C LYS A 106 22.18 6.90 9.25
N LEU A 107 21.26 5.96 9.45
CA LEU A 107 20.64 5.73 10.75
C LEU A 107 21.64 5.24 11.79
N LYS A 108 22.57 4.34 11.41
CA LYS A 108 23.67 3.90 12.28
C LYS A 108 24.62 5.05 12.62
N ASP A 109 25.08 5.78 11.60
CA ASP A 109 26.03 6.90 11.78
C ASP A 109 25.47 8.00 12.68
N THR A 110 24.15 8.19 12.68
CA THR A 110 23.46 9.21 13.48
C THR A 110 22.84 8.67 14.77
N ASN A 111 22.97 7.37 15.05
CA ASN A 111 22.30 6.66 16.15
C ASN A 111 20.79 6.99 16.24
N LYS A 112 20.12 7.06 15.08
CA LYS A 112 18.69 7.40 14.97
C LYS A 112 17.83 6.15 14.75
N THR A 113 16.55 6.30 15.08
CA THR A 113 15.54 5.26 14.96
C THR A 113 15.00 5.17 13.52
N CYS A 114 14.79 3.94 13.04
CA CYS A 114 14.05 3.64 11.83
C CYS A 114 12.55 3.64 12.13
N HIS A 115 11.80 4.54 11.49
CA HIS A 115 10.34 4.53 11.55
C HIS A 115 9.81 3.85 10.29
N ILE A 116 9.05 2.77 10.48
CA ILE A 116 8.35 2.07 9.38
C ILE A 116 6.87 2.36 9.58
N MET A 117 6.22 2.82 8.51
CA MET A 117 4.80 3.16 8.50
C MET A 117 4.16 2.65 7.22
N GLY A 118 2.90 2.23 7.30
CA GLY A 118 2.18 1.71 6.14
C GLY A 118 0.96 0.91 6.53
N LEU A 119 0.12 0.64 5.52
CA LEU A 119 -1.00 -0.29 5.66
C LEU A 119 -0.47 -1.66 6.06
N PHE A 120 -1.03 -2.26 7.10
CA PHE A 120 -0.61 -3.54 7.63
C PHE A 120 -1.79 -4.51 7.53
N SER A 121 -1.83 -5.28 6.44
CA SER A 121 -2.83 -6.31 6.15
C SER A 121 -2.32 -7.27 5.07
N GLU A 122 -3.10 -8.33 4.79
CA GLU A 122 -2.88 -9.25 3.66
C GLU A 122 -3.57 -8.79 2.36
N GLY A 123 -4.13 -7.57 2.33
CA GLY A 123 -4.98 -7.11 1.22
C GLY A 123 -4.27 -6.98 -0.14
N GLY A 124 -2.98 -6.64 -0.16
CA GLY A 124 -2.17 -6.60 -1.39
C GLY A 124 -2.45 -5.43 -2.34
N VAL A 125 -3.44 -4.57 -2.07
CA VAL A 125 -3.79 -3.43 -2.93
C VAL A 125 -2.83 -2.26 -2.76
N HIS A 126 -2.56 -1.88 -1.50
CA HIS A 126 -1.68 -0.74 -1.19
C HIS A 126 -0.37 -1.16 -0.50
N SER A 127 -0.33 -2.34 0.08
CA SER A 127 0.83 -2.91 0.78
C SER A 127 0.61 -4.41 1.01
N HIS A 128 1.60 -5.07 1.62
CA HIS A 128 1.45 -6.41 2.16
C HIS A 128 2.22 -6.54 3.47
N GLN A 129 1.62 -7.19 4.48
CA GLN A 129 2.25 -7.36 5.80
C GLN A 129 3.60 -8.08 5.75
N GLU A 130 3.81 -9.00 4.79
CA GLU A 130 5.13 -9.65 4.61
C GLU A 130 6.23 -8.66 4.24
N HIS A 131 5.93 -7.66 3.40
CA HIS A 131 6.90 -6.63 3.03
C HIS A 131 7.27 -5.78 4.24
N TYR A 132 6.26 -5.46 5.05
CA TYR A 132 6.39 -4.71 6.29
C TYR A 132 7.31 -5.45 7.28
N VAL A 133 7.06 -6.74 7.50
CA VAL A 133 7.87 -7.61 8.37
C VAL A 133 9.27 -7.80 7.84
N ALA A 134 9.46 -7.99 6.52
CA ALA A 134 10.76 -8.14 5.89
C ALA A 134 11.62 -6.88 6.11
N LEU A 135 11.08 -5.69 5.83
CA LEU A 135 11.79 -4.43 6.02
C LEU A 135 12.17 -4.20 7.50
N ALA A 136 11.24 -4.46 8.42
CA ALA A 136 11.50 -4.34 9.86
C ALA A 136 12.58 -5.33 10.33
N THR A 137 12.55 -6.56 9.81
CA THR A 137 13.57 -7.58 10.08
C THR A 137 14.95 -7.12 9.62
N LEU A 138 15.06 -6.54 8.42
CA LEU A 138 16.33 -6.04 7.90
C LEU A 138 16.92 -4.92 8.74
N ALA A 139 16.09 -3.93 9.11
CA ALA A 139 16.52 -2.85 9.99
C ALA A 139 16.94 -3.39 11.38
N ALA A 140 16.19 -4.36 11.91
CA ALA A 140 16.48 -4.98 13.19
C ALA A 140 17.80 -5.77 13.19
N LYS A 141 18.03 -6.61 12.18
CA LYS A 141 19.29 -7.35 11.95
C LYS A 141 20.48 -6.40 11.84
N ALA A 142 20.27 -5.22 11.26
CA ALA A 142 21.30 -4.19 11.15
C ALA A 142 21.64 -3.52 12.50
N GLY A 143 20.95 -3.86 13.60
CA GLY A 143 21.16 -3.27 14.92
C GLY A 143 20.51 -1.91 15.12
N ILE A 144 19.62 -1.49 14.21
CA ILE A 144 18.94 -0.19 14.26
C ILE A 144 17.69 -0.31 15.13
N SER A 145 17.41 0.70 15.96
CA SER A 145 16.13 0.74 16.70
C SER A 145 14.97 0.98 15.73
N VAL A 146 13.90 0.20 15.82
CA VAL A 146 12.75 0.24 14.91
C VAL A 146 11.45 0.59 15.65
N LYS A 147 10.70 1.54 15.10
CA LYS A 147 9.37 1.95 15.54
C LYS A 147 8.37 1.70 14.42
N LEU A 148 7.37 0.87 14.71
CA LEU A 148 6.33 0.48 13.74
C LEU A 148 5.08 1.36 13.94
N HIS A 149 4.59 1.95 12.85
CA HIS A 149 3.35 2.72 12.80
C HIS A 149 2.35 1.98 11.91
N LEU A 150 1.45 1.22 12.55
CA LEU A 150 0.54 0.33 11.84
C LEU A 150 -0.71 1.08 11.38
N PHE A 151 -0.93 1.12 10.06
CA PHE A 151 -2.18 1.61 9.51
C PHE A 151 -3.08 0.40 9.27
N LEU A 152 -4.21 0.31 9.96
CA LEU A 152 -5.13 -0.82 9.89
C LEU A 152 -6.08 -0.68 8.71
N ASP A 153 -6.39 -1.82 8.10
CA ASP A 153 -7.08 -1.88 6.82
C ASP A 153 -8.60 -1.91 6.93
N GLY A 154 -9.19 -3.10 7.09
CA GLY A 154 -10.64 -3.30 7.20
C GLY A 154 -11.44 -2.90 5.94
N ARG A 155 -10.76 -2.56 4.84
CA ARG A 155 -11.36 -2.23 3.54
C ARG A 155 -10.95 -3.22 2.46
N ASP A 156 -9.66 -3.50 2.32
CA ASP A 156 -9.16 -4.51 1.38
C ASP A 156 -9.12 -5.91 2.03
N THR A 157 -9.25 -5.96 3.36
CA THR A 157 -9.48 -7.16 4.18
C THR A 157 -10.77 -7.01 5.00
N PRO A 158 -11.32 -8.09 5.61
CA PRO A 158 -12.54 -8.00 6.40
C PRO A 158 -12.45 -6.94 7.53
N PRO A 159 -13.54 -6.22 7.87
CA PRO A 159 -13.50 -5.08 8.78
C PRO A 159 -12.89 -5.33 10.18
N LYS A 160 -12.90 -6.58 10.66
CA LYS A 160 -12.35 -6.98 11.97
C LYS A 160 -11.19 -7.98 11.86
N SER A 161 -10.32 -7.85 10.87
CA SER A 161 -9.16 -8.73 10.66
C SER A 161 -7.91 -8.35 11.46
N ALA A 162 -7.78 -7.09 11.91
CA ALA A 162 -6.51 -6.57 12.43
C ALA A 162 -5.90 -7.38 13.59
N VAL A 163 -6.74 -7.93 14.50
CA VAL A 163 -6.26 -8.75 15.62
C VAL A 163 -5.57 -10.03 15.13
N ALA A 164 -6.09 -10.64 14.06
CA ALA A 164 -5.48 -11.82 13.46
C ALA A 164 -4.20 -11.46 12.70
N GLU A 165 -4.21 -10.35 11.95
CA GLU A 165 -3.05 -9.84 11.21
C GLU A 165 -1.86 -9.53 12.13
N MET A 166 -2.11 -9.06 13.37
CA MET A 166 -1.06 -8.81 14.37
C MET A 166 -0.16 -10.03 14.65
N LYS A 167 -0.65 -11.25 14.45
CA LYS A 167 0.15 -12.48 14.64
C LYS A 167 1.37 -12.51 13.74
N ALA A 168 1.34 -11.86 12.57
CA ALA A 168 2.48 -11.77 11.67
C ALA A 168 3.67 -10.99 12.29
N LEU A 169 3.44 -10.18 13.32
CA LEU A 169 4.49 -9.44 14.05
C LEU A 169 5.05 -10.20 15.25
N ASP A 170 4.38 -11.25 15.75
CA ASP A 170 4.77 -11.93 17.00
C ASP A 170 6.19 -12.48 16.93
N GLY A 171 6.55 -13.12 15.81
CA GLY A 171 7.90 -13.65 15.60
C GLY A 171 8.97 -12.55 15.57
N LEU A 172 8.68 -11.43 14.91
CA LEU A 172 9.57 -10.27 14.82
C LEU A 172 9.81 -9.65 16.21
N LEU A 173 8.73 -9.36 16.94
CA LEU A 173 8.81 -8.68 18.25
C LEU A 173 9.43 -9.56 19.33
N LYS A 174 9.22 -10.89 19.29
CA LYS A 174 9.87 -11.84 20.21
C LYS A 174 11.36 -11.98 19.92
N LYS A 175 11.75 -11.96 18.64
CA LYS A 175 13.14 -12.19 18.22
C LYS A 175 14.04 -10.95 18.36
N TYR A 176 13.48 -9.75 18.17
CA TYR A 176 14.26 -8.52 18.10
C TYR A 176 13.78 -7.51 19.14
N SER A 177 14.53 -7.37 20.23
CA SER A 177 14.23 -6.42 21.32
C SER A 177 14.35 -4.94 20.90
N ASN A 178 15.03 -4.66 19.79
CA ASN A 178 15.15 -3.32 19.20
C ASN A 178 13.96 -2.94 18.30
N VAL A 179 12.91 -3.77 18.21
CA VAL A 179 11.68 -3.49 17.45
C VAL A 179 10.52 -3.26 18.41
N SER A 180 9.73 -2.21 18.18
CA SER A 180 8.52 -1.95 18.96
C SER A 180 7.45 -1.26 18.14
N ILE A 181 6.18 -1.50 18.48
CA ILE A 181 5.04 -0.79 17.89
C ILE A 181 4.90 0.55 18.60
N ALA A 182 4.88 1.64 17.82
CA ALA A 182 4.81 3.00 18.31
C ALA A 182 3.39 3.57 18.23
N SER A 183 2.69 3.33 17.13
CA SER A 183 1.30 3.76 16.97
C SER A 183 0.49 2.80 16.12
N ILE A 184 -0.82 2.81 16.34
CA ILE A 184 -1.82 2.07 15.58
C ILE A 184 -2.94 3.05 15.23
N MET A 185 -3.35 3.07 13.97
CA MET A 185 -4.41 3.97 13.48
C MET A 185 -5.11 3.37 12.27
N GLY A 186 -6.31 3.83 11.96
CA GLY A 186 -7.03 3.37 10.77
C GLY A 186 -6.49 4.03 9.51
N ARG A 187 -6.55 3.31 8.39
CA ARG A 187 -6.25 3.87 7.06
C ARG A 187 -7.09 5.11 6.72
N PHE A 188 -8.28 5.23 7.31
CA PHE A 188 -9.12 6.42 7.20
C PHE A 188 -8.38 7.71 7.62
N TYR A 189 -7.52 7.63 8.63
CA TYR A 189 -6.72 8.77 9.09
C TYR A 189 -5.39 8.89 8.33
N ALA A 190 -4.67 7.77 8.20
CA ALA A 190 -3.30 7.79 7.70
C ALA A 190 -3.17 7.81 6.16
N MET A 191 -4.22 7.45 5.43
CA MET A 191 -4.20 7.27 3.97
C MET A 191 -5.36 7.98 3.29
N ASP A 192 -5.72 9.17 3.79
CA ASP A 192 -6.68 10.04 3.12
C ASP A 192 -6.17 10.48 1.75
N ARG A 193 -7.08 10.52 0.77
CA ARG A 193 -6.79 10.98 -0.60
C ARG A 193 -7.72 12.08 -1.08
N ASP A 194 -8.63 12.53 -0.21
CA ASP A 194 -9.68 13.50 -0.51
C ASP A 194 -9.36 14.88 0.08
N LYS A 195 -8.11 15.09 0.52
CA LYS A 195 -7.60 16.34 1.12
C LYS A 195 -8.34 16.71 2.41
N ARG A 196 -8.76 15.71 3.18
CA ARG A 196 -9.35 15.87 4.51
C ARG A 196 -8.23 15.99 5.54
N TRP A 197 -7.64 17.18 5.61
CA TRP A 197 -6.47 17.44 6.44
C TRP A 197 -6.71 17.19 7.93
N ASP A 198 -7.95 17.31 8.42
CA ASP A 198 -8.36 16.91 9.77
C ASP A 198 -7.94 15.47 10.11
N ARG A 199 -8.02 14.58 9.12
CA ARG A 199 -7.69 13.16 9.27
C ARG A 199 -6.19 12.94 9.29
N THR A 200 -5.50 13.49 8.30
CA THR A 200 -4.05 13.37 8.15
C THR A 200 -3.30 14.03 9.30
N ASP A 201 -3.80 15.16 9.81
CA ASP A 201 -3.24 15.88 10.94
C ASP A 201 -3.29 15.05 12.23
N ALA A 202 -4.41 14.35 12.49
CA ALA A 202 -4.51 13.44 13.62
C ALA A 202 -3.49 12.28 13.53
N ALA A 203 -3.31 11.70 12.34
CA ALA A 203 -2.31 10.64 12.13
C ALA A 203 -0.89 11.16 12.37
N TYR A 204 -0.58 12.37 11.86
CA TYR A 204 0.71 13.03 12.05
C TYR A 204 1.01 13.28 13.54
N HIS A 205 0.06 13.84 14.29
CA HIS A 205 0.23 14.15 15.71
C HIS A 205 0.49 12.89 16.55
N ALA A 206 -0.19 11.77 16.24
CA ALA A 206 0.09 10.50 16.90
C ALA A 206 1.51 9.97 16.61
N MET A 207 1.98 10.07 15.36
CA MET A 207 3.30 9.55 14.98
C MET A 207 4.46 10.42 15.46
N VAL A 208 4.31 11.75 15.39
CA VAL A 208 5.39 12.71 15.63
C VAL A 208 5.37 13.25 17.06
N CYS A 209 4.19 13.62 17.56
CA CYS A 209 4.04 14.25 18.87
C CYS A 209 3.70 13.24 19.98
N GLY A 210 3.24 12.04 19.61
CA GLY A 210 2.66 11.08 20.56
C GLY A 210 1.35 11.60 21.19
N ASP A 211 0.68 12.54 20.51
CA ASP A 211 -0.55 13.17 20.97
C ASP A 211 -1.77 12.39 20.47
N ALA A 212 -2.15 11.39 21.24
CA ALA A 212 -3.11 10.36 20.90
C ALA A 212 -3.57 9.62 22.17
N LEU A 213 -4.54 8.72 22.06
CA LEU A 213 -4.87 7.81 23.16
C LEU A 213 -3.72 6.81 23.37
N HIS A 214 -3.42 6.49 24.62
CA HIS A 214 -2.34 5.55 24.98
C HIS A 214 -2.92 4.26 25.56
N PHE A 215 -2.38 3.14 25.11
CA PHE A 215 -2.76 1.82 25.60
C PHE A 215 -1.52 0.97 25.92
N ASP A 216 -1.69 0.01 26.84
CA ASP A 216 -0.59 -0.86 27.28
C ASP A 216 -0.15 -1.85 26.20
N THR A 217 -1.09 -2.31 25.36
CA THR A 217 -0.81 -3.33 24.35
C THR A 217 -1.46 -2.99 23.01
N PRO A 218 -0.88 -3.47 21.89
CA PRO A 218 -1.50 -3.40 20.57
C PRO A 218 -2.92 -4.00 20.55
N GLN A 219 -3.12 -5.14 21.23
CA GLN A 219 -4.41 -5.82 21.30
C GLN A 219 -5.46 -4.94 21.99
N LYS A 220 -5.13 -4.36 23.15
CA LYS A 220 -6.01 -3.42 23.86
C LYS A 220 -6.34 -2.20 23.00
N THR A 221 -5.37 -1.71 22.22
CA THR A 221 -5.58 -0.59 21.29
C THR A 221 -6.65 -0.96 20.25
N ILE A 222 -6.49 -2.11 19.59
CA ILE A 222 -7.43 -2.58 18.55
C ILE A 222 -8.82 -2.86 19.15
N GLU A 223 -8.87 -3.55 20.29
CA GLU A 223 -10.12 -3.89 20.99
C GLU A 223 -10.90 -2.65 21.45
N ALA A 224 -10.20 -1.65 22.02
CA ALA A 224 -10.82 -0.39 22.42
C ALA A 224 -11.47 0.30 21.22
N CYS A 225 -10.85 0.23 20.05
CA CYS A 225 -11.39 0.84 18.84
C CYS A 225 -12.54 0.05 18.22
N TYR A 226 -12.56 -1.28 18.34
CA TYR A 226 -13.71 -2.08 17.90
C TYR A 226 -14.97 -1.91 18.76
N LYS A 227 -14.82 -1.45 20.00
CA LYS A 227 -15.96 -1.16 20.90
C LYS A 227 -16.68 0.14 20.58
N ASP A 228 -16.03 1.09 19.90
CA ASP A 228 -16.59 2.42 19.63
C ASP A 228 -17.47 2.49 18.36
N ASP A 229 -17.81 1.34 17.77
CA ASP A 229 -18.69 1.09 16.59
C ASP A 229 -18.45 1.95 15.32
N LYS A 230 -17.45 2.85 15.34
CA LYS A 230 -16.90 3.54 14.18
C LYS A 230 -15.86 2.63 13.54
N GLN A 231 -16.34 1.51 13.00
CA GLN A 231 -15.60 0.32 12.55
C GLN A 231 -14.49 0.55 11.51
N MET A 232 -14.27 1.76 11.02
CA MET A 232 -13.22 2.11 10.04
C MET A 232 -12.34 3.30 10.47
N ASN A 233 -12.66 3.94 11.60
CA ASN A 233 -12.01 5.17 12.06
C ASN A 233 -11.30 4.90 13.38
N LEU A 234 -10.32 3.99 13.34
CA LEU A 234 -9.35 3.86 14.42
C LEU A 234 -8.65 5.19 14.62
N SER A 235 -9.12 5.95 15.61
CA SER A 235 -8.48 7.18 16.04
C SER A 235 -7.01 6.89 16.30
N PRO A 236 -6.10 7.72 15.79
CA PRO A 236 -4.68 7.53 16.00
C PRO A 236 -4.37 7.31 17.48
N SER A 237 -3.65 6.22 17.77
CA SER A 237 -3.36 5.73 19.12
C SER A 237 -1.89 5.36 19.25
N CYS A 238 -1.30 5.57 20.42
CA CYS A 238 0.07 5.23 20.75
C CYS A 238 0.14 3.98 21.64
N CYS A 239 1.13 3.13 21.39
CA CYS A 239 1.48 2.03 22.27
C CYS A 239 2.60 2.46 23.23
N HIS A 240 2.57 1.95 24.46
CA HIS A 240 3.53 2.33 25.51
C HIS A 240 4.99 2.17 25.05
N GLY A 241 5.78 3.25 25.11
CA GLY A 241 7.17 3.28 24.64
C GLY A 241 7.60 4.58 23.96
N LEU A 242 6.64 5.42 23.54
CA LEU A 242 6.85 6.84 23.29
C LEU A 242 6.65 7.59 24.62
N ARG A 243 7.69 7.65 25.47
CA ARG A 243 7.66 8.59 26.60
C ARG A 243 7.56 10.01 26.02
N ARG A 244 6.76 10.87 26.64
CA ARG A 244 6.85 12.33 26.50
C ARG A 244 8.27 12.77 26.90
N HIS A 245 9.24 12.63 26.02
CA HIS A 245 10.52 13.31 26.18
C HIS A 245 10.27 14.79 25.90
N GLY A 246 10.73 15.63 26.82
CA GLY A 246 10.25 16.99 27.02
C GLY A 246 10.15 17.86 25.77
N ARG A 247 9.15 18.75 25.78
CA ARG A 247 8.95 19.92 24.91
C ARG A 247 9.60 19.83 23.53
N TRP A 248 9.11 18.93 22.68
CA TRP A 248 9.00 19.30 21.27
C TRP A 248 7.84 20.27 21.16
N ARG A 249 8.12 21.58 21.22
CA ARG A 249 7.16 22.59 20.74
C ARG A 249 7.02 22.34 19.24
N CYS A 250 5.93 21.69 18.82
CA CYS A 250 5.45 21.88 17.46
C CYS A 250 5.32 23.40 17.25
N LEU A 251 6.08 23.94 16.30
CA LEU A 251 6.22 25.37 16.05
C LEU A 251 4.95 26.04 15.48
N HIS A 252 3.76 25.47 15.68
CA HIS A 252 2.50 25.97 15.15
C HIS A 252 1.36 26.16 16.15
N HIS A 253 1.61 25.98 17.46
CA HIS A 253 0.68 26.51 18.47
C HIS A 253 1.16 27.85 19.01
N GLY A 254 0.70 28.90 18.35
CA GLY A 254 0.49 30.19 19.01
C GLY A 254 -0.39 29.98 20.25
N GLU A 255 0.04 30.60 21.34
CA GLU A 255 -0.52 30.48 22.68
C GLU A 255 -2.04 30.71 22.72
N LEU A 256 -2.78 29.67 23.09
CA LEU A 256 -4.09 29.81 23.73
C LEU A 256 -4.12 28.87 24.94
N SER A 257 -3.47 29.30 26.01
CA SER A 257 -3.71 28.77 27.35
C SER A 257 -5.00 29.41 27.90
N GLY A 258 -6.06 28.61 28.10
CA GLY A 258 -7.25 29.14 28.76
C GLY A 258 -8.51 28.30 28.74
N ARG A 259 -8.55 27.27 29.59
CA ARG A 259 -9.74 26.68 30.24
C ARG A 259 -10.79 25.98 29.35
N SER A 260 -11.43 25.01 30.01
CA SER A 260 -12.44 24.10 29.46
C SER A 260 -13.70 24.82 28.96
N ARG A 261 -14.21 24.38 27.80
CA ARG A 261 -15.63 24.05 27.55
C ARG A 261 -15.80 23.47 26.13
N ALA A 262 -16.78 22.60 26.00
CA ALA A 262 -17.24 21.91 24.80
C ALA A 262 -17.74 22.88 23.69
N PRO A 263 -18.01 22.39 22.46
CA PRO A 263 -17.66 23.07 21.22
C PRO A 263 -18.69 24.11 20.78
N ASN A 264 -18.20 25.21 20.21
CA ASN A 264 -19.01 26.08 19.36
C ASN A 264 -18.34 26.22 17.99
N LEU A 265 -19.14 25.96 16.96
CA LEU A 265 -18.81 26.13 15.56
C LEU A 265 -18.20 27.52 15.29
N ALA A 266 -17.06 27.55 14.58
CA ALA A 266 -16.60 28.74 13.90
C ALA A 266 -16.44 28.43 12.40
N ARG A 267 -17.37 28.99 11.63
CA ARG A 267 -17.34 29.10 10.17
C ARG A 267 -16.05 29.81 9.74
N PHE A 268 -15.30 29.22 8.81
CA PHE A 268 -14.36 29.99 8.00
C PHE A 268 -15.08 30.43 6.72
N HIS A 269 -15.21 31.76 6.58
CA HIS A 269 -15.62 32.41 5.35
C HIS A 269 -14.41 32.57 4.42
N ARG A 270 -14.61 32.12 3.18
CA ARG A 270 -13.89 32.38 1.91
C ARG A 270 -12.41 32.00 1.83
#